data_AF-A0A6C7N6Q3-F1
#
_entry.id   AF-A0A6C7N6Q3-F1
#
_cell.length_a   1.000
_cell.length_b   1.000
_cell.length_c   1.000
_cell.angle_alpha   90.00
_cell.angle_beta   90.00
_cell.angle_gamma   90.00
#
_symmetry.space_group_name_H-M   'P 1'
#
loop_
_entity.id
_entity.type
_entity.pdbx_description
1 polymer ?
#
loop_
_entity_poly.entity_id
_entity_poly.type
_entity_poly.pdbx_seq_one_letter_code
_entity_poly.pdbx_strand_id
1 'polypeptide(L)' 'SKEAIVKLDKKAKEYFFRKNILNNFELIDEDEQSYTLKVYFSYDDELLNVVKQWIPYMKIEKPFELKEKLDSILKDYLEN' A
#
# COMPACT_ATOMS: atom_id res chain seq x y z
N SER A 1 8.60 -12.93 -8.41
CA SER A 1 8.07 -12.00 -7.39
C SER A 1 7.47 -10.82 -8.11
N LYS A 2 6.33 -10.31 -7.63
CA LYS A 2 5.73 -9.06 -8.13
C LYS A 2 6.28 -7.89 -7.32
N GLU A 3 6.20 -6.69 -7.88
CA GLU A 3 6.59 -5.46 -7.21
C GLU A 3 5.54 -4.35 -7.39
N ALA A 4 5.44 -3.48 -6.39
CA ALA A 4 4.58 -2.31 -6.41
C ALA A 4 5.28 -1.11 -5.76
N ILE A 5 4.90 0.08 -6.20
CA ILE A 5 5.26 1.33 -5.54
C ILE A 5 4.05 1.78 -4.73
N VAL A 6 4.25 1.92 -3.42
CA VAL A 6 3.23 2.44 -2.50
C VAL A 6 3.73 3.68 -1.80
N LYS A 7 2.80 4.59 -1.52
CA LYS A 7 3.04 5.81 -0.76
C LYS A 7 2.44 5.66 0.63
N LEU A 8 3.21 5.95 1.67
CA LEU A 8 2.81 5.86 3.08
C LEU A 8 2.97 7.22 3.75
N ASP A 9 1.88 7.78 4.27
CA ASP A 9 1.88 9.03 5.04
C ASP A 9 2.67 8.86 6.36
N LYS A 10 3.54 9.83 6.66
CA LYS A 10 4.35 9.83 7.89
C LYS A 10 3.51 9.80 9.17
N LYS A 11 2.26 10.27 9.13
CA LYS A 11 1.32 10.18 10.26
C LYS A 11 1.05 8.73 10.67
N ALA A 12 1.13 7.79 9.73
CA ALA A 12 0.95 6.36 9.99
C ALA A 12 2.27 5.63 10.28
N LYS A 13 3.43 6.29 10.14
CA LYS A 13 4.76 5.69 10.28
C LYS A 13 4.89 4.85 11.55
N GLU A 14 4.69 5.48 12.72
CA GLU A 14 4.94 4.81 13.98
C GLU A 14 4.08 3.54 14.16
N TYR A 15 2.84 3.55 13.68
CA TYR A 15 1.97 2.38 13.77
C TYR A 15 2.33 1.32 12.72
N PHE A 16 2.71 1.74 11.52
CA PHE A 16 3.01 0.85 10.41
C PHE A 16 4.25 -0.02 10.69
N PHE A 17 5.36 0.62 11.05
CA PHE A 17 6.61 -0.09 11.30
C PHE A 17 6.57 -0.98 12.55
N ARG A 18 5.72 -0.67 13.53
CA ARG A 18 5.54 -1.51 14.74
C ARG A 18 4.90 -2.86 14.44
N LYS A 19 3.98 -2.93 13.46
CA LYS A 19 3.20 -4.15 13.20
C LYS A 19 3.91 -5.15 12.26
N ASN A 20 5.07 -4.79 11.69
CA ASN A 20 5.85 -5.64 10.79
C ASN A 20 5.00 -6.31 9.67
N ILE A 21 4.05 -5.55 9.10
CA ILE A 21 3.02 -6.09 8.18
C ILE A 21 3.58 -6.32 6.79
N LEU A 22 4.53 -5.49 6.34
CA LEU A 22 5.28 -5.70 5.11
C LEU A 22 6.67 -6.20 5.47
N ASN A 23 6.91 -7.48 5.22
CA ASN A 23 8.20 -8.12 5.51
C ASN A 23 9.25 -7.89 4.41
N ASN A 24 8.83 -7.46 3.22
CA ASN A 24 9.72 -7.32 2.07
C ASN A 24 9.43 -6.02 1.30
N PHE A 25 10.11 -4.94 1.70
CA PHE A 25 10.05 -3.67 1.01
C PHE A 25 11.39 -2.93 1.10
N GLU A 26 11.59 -2.00 0.17
CA GLU A 26 12.69 -1.05 0.14
C GLU A 26 12.12 0.37 0.22
N LEU A 27 12.70 1.21 1.08
CA LEU A 27 12.42 2.64 1.05
C LEU A 27 13.19 3.26 -0.12
N ILE A 28 12.48 3.78 -1.13
CA ILE A 28 13.09 4.31 -2.35
C ILE A 28 13.06 5.84 -2.43
N ASP A 29 12.19 6.50 -1.67
CA ASP A 29 12.13 7.95 -1.57
C ASP A 29 11.44 8.40 -0.28
N GLU A 30 11.79 9.57 0.23
CA GLU A 30 11.17 10.21 1.40
C GLU A 30 10.97 11.69 1.13
N ASP A 31 9.72 12.16 1.16
CA ASP A 31 9.38 13.59 1.13
C ASP A 31 9.02 14.08 2.54
N GLU A 32 8.64 15.35 2.71
CA GLU A 32 8.31 15.89 4.04
C GLU A 32 7.12 15.19 4.71
N GLN A 33 6.19 14.62 3.94
CA GLN A 33 4.90 14.12 4.43
C GLN A 33 4.75 12.61 4.30
N SER A 34 5.62 11.92 3.58
CA SER A 34 5.43 10.52 3.22
C SER A 34 6.70 9.77 2.86
N TYR A 35 6.58 8.45 2.83
CA TYR A 35 7.55 7.49 2.33
C TYR A 35 7.06 6.88 1.03
N THR A 36 7.94 6.72 0.07
CA THR A 36 7.71 5.89 -1.12
C THR A 36 8.43 4.57 -0.93
N LEU A 37 7.66 3.48 -0.90
CA LEU A 37 8.16 2.14 -0.69
C LEU A 37 8.01 1.33 -1.96
N LYS A 38 9.07 0.60 -2.33
CA LYS A 38 9.00 -0.50 -3.29
C LYS A 38 8.72 -1.78 -2.52
N VAL A 39 7.58 -2.39 -2.75
CA VAL A 39 7.11 -3.57 -2.00
C VAL A 39 7.14 -4.79 -2.90
N TYR A 40 7.64 -5.90 -2.39
CA TYR A 40 7.67 -7.18 -3.09
C TYR A 40 6.67 -8.15 -2.46
N PHE A 41 5.87 -8.79 -3.30
CA PHE A 41 4.78 -9.66 -2.85
C PHE A 41 4.58 -10.84 -3.81
N SER A 42 3.87 -11.86 -3.33
CA SER A 42 3.60 -13.08 -4.12
C SER A 42 2.25 -13.00 -4.83
N TYR A 43 1.24 -12.42 -4.18
CA TYR A 43 -0.14 -12.36 -4.68
C TYR A 43 -0.73 -10.96 -4.53
N ASP A 44 -1.54 -10.52 -5.49
CA ASP A 44 -2.10 -9.16 -5.46
C ASP A 44 -2.91 -8.90 -4.18
N ASP A 45 -3.66 -9.92 -3.72
CA ASP A 45 -4.52 -9.79 -2.54
C ASP A 45 -3.72 -9.60 -1.25
N GLU A 46 -2.47 -10.09 -1.19
CA GLU A 46 -1.54 -9.84 -0.09
C GLU A 46 -1.33 -8.33 0.08
N LEU A 47 -0.90 -7.66 -0.99
CA LEU A 47 -0.66 -6.22 -0.98
C LEU A 47 -1.97 -5.44 -0.79
N LEU A 48 -3.04 -5.83 -1.49
CA LEU A 48 -4.32 -5.12 -1.42
C LEU A 48 -4.90 -5.15 0.00
N ASN A 49 -4.78 -6.27 0.71
CA ASN A 49 -5.26 -6.37 2.09
C ASN A 49 -4.47 -5.46 3.04
N VAL A 50 -3.15 -5.34 2.85
CA VAL A 50 -2.35 -4.39 3.61
C VAL A 50 -2.81 -2.97 3.31
N VAL A 51 -2.86 -2.56 2.05
CA VAL A 51 -3.22 -1.19 1.67
C VAL A 51 -4.59 -0.80 2.22
N LYS A 52 -5.59 -1.68 2.13
CA LYS A 52 -6.94 -1.47 2.69
C LYS A 52 -6.94 -1.14 4.17
N GLN A 53 -6.14 -1.85 4.97
CA GLN A 53 -6.05 -1.64 6.43
C GLN A 53 -5.49 -0.27 6.80
N TRP A 54 -4.80 0.39 5.87
CA TRP A 54 -4.09 1.64 6.10
C TRP A 54 -4.68 2.83 5.36
N ILE A 55 -5.85 2.69 4.72
CA ILE A 55 -6.57 3.84 4.15
C ILE A 55 -6.94 4.82 5.29
N PRO A 56 -6.72 6.15 5.12
CA PRO A 56 -6.30 6.85 3.89
C PRO A 56 -4.78 7.08 3.76
N TYR A 57 -3.99 6.54 4.69
CA TYR A 57 -2.56 6.80 4.86
C TYR A 57 -1.65 6.01 3.90
N MET A 58 -2.13 4.90 3.33
CA MET A 58 -1.39 4.12 2.34
C MET A 58 -2.11 4.12 1.00
N LYS A 59 -1.36 4.30 -0.09
CA LYS A 59 -1.88 4.31 -1.47
C LYS A 59 -0.95 3.58 -2.41
N ILE A 60 -1.53 2.92 -3.42
CA ILE A 60 -0.77 2.30 -4.52
C ILE A 60 -0.55 3.36 -5.59
N GLU A 61 0.71 3.61 -5.92
CA GLU A 61 1.11 4.50 -7.03
C GLU A 61 1.32 3.70 -8.30
N LYS A 62 1.94 2.51 -8.20
CA LYS A 62 2.17 1.58 -9.31
C LYS A 62 2.15 0.11 -8.84
N PRO A 63 1.83 -0.85 -9.70
CA PRO A 63 1.31 -0.66 -11.07
C PRO A 63 -0.17 -0.20 -11.06
N PHE A 64 -0.63 0.39 -12.17
CA PHE A 64 -1.96 1.03 -12.25
C PHE A 64 -3.09 0.00 -12.12
N GLU A 65 -2.88 -1.21 -12.61
CA GLU A 65 -3.82 -2.32 -12.58
C GLU A 65 -4.21 -2.70 -11.14
N LEU A 66 -3.26 -2.62 -10.19
CA LEU A 66 -3.54 -2.88 -8.78
C LEU A 66 -4.36 -1.76 -8.13
N LYS A 67 -4.14 -0.52 -8.57
CA LYS A 67 -4.93 0.62 -8.13
C LYS A 67 -6.37 0.49 -8.63
N GLU A 68 -6.57 0.16 -9.90
CA GLU A 68 -7.91 -0.10 -10.46
C GLU A 68 -8.61 -1.26 -9.76
N LYS A 69 -7.89 -2.36 -9.48
CA LYS A 69 -8.42 -3.49 -8.73
C LYS A 69 -8.85 -3.07 -7.32
N LEU A 70 -8.06 -2.26 -6.62
CA LEU A 70 -8.43 -1.73 -5.31
C LEU A 70 -9.68 -0.84 -5.40
N ASP A 71 -9.71 0.09 -6.36
CA ASP A 71 -10.83 1.01 -6.57
C ASP A 71 -12.13 0.23 -6.85
N SER A 72 -12.08 -0.82 -7.68
CA SER A 72 -13.24 -1.68 -7.95
C SER A 72 -13.74 -2.36 -6.68
N ILE A 73 -12.84 -2.91 -5.85
CA ILE A 73 -13.22 -3.57 -4.60
C ILE A 73 -13.85 -2.58 -3.61
N LEU A 74 -13.30 -1.36 -3.52
CA LEU A 74 -13.82 -0.34 -2.60
C LEU A 74 -15.19 0.18 -3.06
N LYS A 75 -15.41 0.35 -4.37
CA LYS A 75 -16.72 0.72 -4.91
C LYS A 75 -17.75 -0.38 -4.66
N ASP A 76 -17.40 -1.62 -4.97
CA ASP A 76 -18.27 -2.78 -4.73
C ASP A 76 -18.68 -2.90 -3.26
N TYR A 77 -17.76 -2.63 -2.33
CA TYR A 77 -18.04 -2.59 -0.90
C TYR A 77 -18.98 -1.44 -0.45
N LEU A 78 -18.98 -0.31 -1.17
CA LEU A 78 -19.84 0.84 -0.84
C LEU A 78 -21.22 0.75 -1.48
N GLU A 79 -21.33 0.05 -2.61
CA GLU A 79 -22.56 -0.09 -3.40
C GLU A 79 -23.38 -1.33 -3.03
N ASN A 80 -22.78 -2.33 -2.38
CA ASN A 80 -23.45 -3.54 -1.88
C ASN A 80 -23.43 -3.63 -0.34
#